data_AF-A0AAD5GUK0-F1
#
_entry.id   AF-A0AAD5GUK0-F1
#
_cell.length_a   1.000
_cell.length_b   1.000
_cell.length_c   1.000
_cell.angle_alpha   90.00
_cell.angle_beta   90.00
_cell.angle_gamma   90.00
#
_symmetry.space_group_name_H-M   'P 1'
#
loop_
_entity.id
_entity.type
_entity.pdbx_description
1 polymer ?
#
loop_
_entity_poly.entity_id
_entity_poly.type
_entity_poly.pdbx_seq_one_letter_code
_entity_poly.pdbx_strand_id
1 'polypeptide(L)'
;MRSFCNLCLKFVCLTSFPCSKFGASLGRFLRSGIQILDVKGVGLGLNGFLDAQNEISQDLSIVRINISGNAGSFRSAGFLSKVISHAPKLVSVDASSNWIPIESMPTICAFLKAGKGKLEHFNMRQNPLWNNPAIASLVAEYQVNGKPNILLSPPVATLYDNDP
;
A
#
# COMPACT_ATOMS: atom_id res chain seq x y z
N MET A 1 26.81 -17.38 -5.72
CA MET A 1 25.36 -17.69 -5.73
C MET A 1 24.72 -16.97 -4.55
N ARG A 2 23.84 -15.99 -4.78
CA ARG A 2 23.11 -15.32 -3.67
C ARG A 2 21.73 -15.98 -3.57
N SER A 3 21.49 -16.62 -2.44
CA SER A 3 20.22 -17.27 -2.09
C SER A 3 19.12 -16.22 -1.94
N PHE A 4 18.04 -16.36 -2.70
CA PHE A 4 16.87 -15.48 -2.64
C PHE A 4 15.92 -15.99 -1.55
N CYS A 5 15.93 -15.35 -0.38
CA CYS A 5 14.95 -15.60 0.66
C CYS A 5 13.61 -14.94 0.28
N ASN A 6 12.65 -15.74 -0.20
CA ASN A 6 11.23 -15.39 -0.17
C ASN A 6 10.74 -15.47 1.29
N LEU A 7 11.03 -14.43 2.08
CA LEU A 7 10.57 -14.34 3.46
C LEU A 7 9.14 -13.82 3.47
N CYS A 8 8.17 -14.74 3.56
CA CYS A 8 6.79 -14.41 3.88
C CYS A 8 6.73 -14.11 5.38
N LEU A 9 6.91 -12.84 5.77
CA LEU A 9 6.81 -12.38 7.15
C LEU A 9 5.34 -12.47 7.63
N LYS A 10 4.90 -13.66 8.04
CA LYS A 10 3.67 -13.82 8.83
C LYS A 10 3.98 -13.51 10.29
N PHE A 11 4.01 -12.24 10.67
CA PHE A 11 4.06 -11.85 12.08
C PHE A 11 2.69 -11.40 12.55
N VAL A 12 2.24 -11.98 13.66
CA VAL A 12 1.02 -11.64 14.40
C VAL A 12 1.32 -10.43 15.27
N CYS A 13 0.61 -9.31 15.07
CA CYS A 13 0.61 -8.21 16.04
C CYS A 13 -0.53 -8.44 17.03
N LEU A 14 -0.20 -9.00 18.20
CA LEU A 14 -1.11 -9.00 19.35
C LEU A 14 -1.21 -7.57 19.87
N THR A 15 -2.45 -7.13 20.10
CA THR A 15 -2.83 -5.83 20.61
C THR A 15 -1.98 -5.45 21.84
N SER A 16 -1.51 -4.18 21.90
CA SER A 16 -0.92 -3.45 23.06
C SER A 16 0.61 -3.22 23.20
N PHE A 17 1.42 -3.22 22.14
CA PHE A 17 2.79 -2.66 22.16
C PHE A 17 2.98 -1.52 21.13
N PRO A 18 3.85 -0.51 21.36
CA PRO A 18 4.01 0.61 20.44
C PRO A 18 4.64 0.16 19.12
N CYS A 19 3.82 0.07 18.07
CA CYS A 19 4.19 -0.33 16.71
C CYS A 19 5.22 0.59 16.00
N SER A 20 5.70 1.66 16.64
CA SER A 20 6.66 2.62 16.02
C SER A 20 7.98 1.97 15.65
N LYS A 21 8.50 1.05 16.48
CA LYS A 21 9.75 0.32 16.17
C LYS A 21 9.62 -0.58 14.93
N PHE A 22 8.42 -1.11 14.68
CA PHE A 22 8.18 -1.97 13.53
C PHE A 22 8.14 -1.17 12.24
N GLY A 23 7.53 0.02 12.23
CA GLY A 23 7.53 0.92 11.08
C GLY A 23 8.94 1.27 10.60
N ALA A 24 9.79 1.78 11.48
CA ALA A 24 11.16 2.11 11.13
C ALA A 24 11.95 0.87 10.63
N SER A 25 11.78 -0.27 11.29
CA SER A 25 12.41 -1.53 10.88
C SER A 25 11.96 -1.98 9.50
N LEU A 26 10.67 -1.82 9.17
CA LEU A 26 10.12 -2.12 7.85
C LEU A 26 10.75 -1.24 6.76
N GLY A 27 10.87 0.07 7.02
CA GLY A 27 11.52 1.00 6.10
C GLY A 27 12.99 0.63 5.82
N ARG A 28 13.73 0.24 6.87
CA ARG A 28 15.10 -0.30 6.72
C ARG A 28 15.12 -1.62 5.96
N PHE A 29 14.16 -2.50 6.21
CA PHE A 29 14.06 -3.80 5.55
C PHE A 29 13.82 -3.64 4.04
N LEU A 30 13.02 -2.66 3.61
CA LEU A 30 12.84 -2.34 2.20
C LEU A 30 14.17 -1.99 1.49
N ARG A 31 15.12 -1.39 2.22
CA ARG A 31 16.46 -1.05 1.72
C ARG A 31 17.41 -2.24 1.59
N SER A 32 17.05 -3.42 2.11
CA SER A 32 17.90 -4.63 2.08
C SER A 32 18.05 -5.26 0.69
N GLY A 33 17.29 -4.80 -0.30
CA GLY A 33 17.23 -5.40 -1.64
C GLY A 33 16.10 -6.41 -1.83
N ILE A 34 15.16 -6.49 -0.88
CA ILE A 34 13.96 -7.30 -1.00
C ILE A 34 13.14 -6.92 -2.24
N GLN A 35 12.64 -7.93 -2.97
CA GLN A 35 11.85 -7.74 -4.19
C GLN A 35 10.36 -7.94 -3.97
N ILE A 36 9.97 -8.77 -3.00
CA ILE A 36 8.57 -9.07 -2.69
C ILE A 36 8.38 -8.92 -1.19
N LEU A 37 7.43 -8.07 -0.81
CA LEU A 37 7.09 -7.81 0.58
C LEU A 37 5.59 -8.05 0.79
N ASP A 38 5.25 -8.86 1.78
CA ASP A 38 3.89 -8.98 2.28
C ASP A 38 3.88 -8.70 3.77
N VAL A 39 3.21 -7.63 4.15
CA VAL A 39 2.99 -7.18 5.54
C VAL A 39 1.51 -6.93 5.77
N LYS A 40 0.65 -7.74 5.17
CA LYS A 40 -0.79 -7.66 5.37
C LYS A 40 -1.17 -7.80 6.84
N GLY A 41 -2.00 -6.89 7.34
CA GLY A 41 -2.66 -7.04 8.64
C GLY A 41 -1.73 -6.96 9.86
N VAL A 42 -0.51 -6.44 9.71
CA VAL A 42 0.48 -6.39 10.80
C VAL A 42 0.28 -5.22 11.75
N GLY A 43 -0.72 -4.36 11.51
CA GLY A 43 -1.09 -3.26 12.40
C GLY A 43 -0.11 -2.08 12.40
N LEU A 44 0.41 -1.68 11.23
CA LEU A 44 1.30 -0.52 11.11
C LEU A 44 0.66 0.76 11.66
N GLY A 45 -0.61 1.01 11.36
CA GLY A 45 -1.31 2.24 11.72
C GLY A 45 -0.64 3.50 11.15
N LEU A 46 -1.08 4.67 11.61
CA LEU A 46 -0.57 5.96 11.15
C LEU A 46 0.94 6.10 11.37
N ASN A 47 1.42 5.80 12.58
CA ASN A 47 2.81 6.02 12.96
C ASN A 47 3.75 5.02 12.29
N GLY A 48 3.36 3.75 12.17
CA GLY A 48 4.20 2.75 11.51
C GLY A 48 4.46 3.07 10.04
N PHE A 49 3.45 3.57 9.31
CA PHE A 49 3.65 4.03 7.94
C PHE A 49 4.52 5.30 7.86
N LEU A 50 4.35 6.25 8.78
CA LEU A 50 5.18 7.45 8.82
C LEU A 50 6.67 7.09 9.09
N ASP A 51 6.92 6.25 10.07
CA ASP A 51 8.27 5.82 10.44
C ASP A 51 8.92 5.01 9.31
N ALA A 52 8.16 4.11 8.66
CA ALA A 52 8.63 3.37 7.49
C ALA A 52 8.97 4.31 6.32
N GLN A 53 8.13 5.31 6.08
CA GLN A 53 8.33 6.32 5.04
C GLN A 53 9.61 7.12 5.26
N ASN A 54 9.89 7.52 6.51
CA ASN A 54 11.06 8.33 6.87
C ASN A 54 12.39 7.58 6.67
N GLU A 55 12.36 6.25 6.72
CA GLU A 55 13.54 5.40 6.52
C GLU A 55 13.83 5.08 5.04
N ILE A 56 12.95 5.47 4.12
CA ILE A 56 13.17 5.34 2.66
C ILE A 56 13.99 6.54 2.18
N SER A 57 15.29 6.34 1.99
CA SER A 57 16.23 7.39 1.56
C SER A 57 17.04 7.04 0.30
N GLN A 58 16.80 5.87 -0.29
CA GLN A 58 17.53 5.33 -1.43
C GLN A 58 16.62 4.47 -2.30
N ASP A 59 17.08 4.11 -3.49
CA ASP A 59 16.36 3.23 -4.39
C ASP A 59 16.10 1.85 -3.76
N LEU A 60 14.87 1.37 -3.98
CA LEU A 60 14.35 0.11 -3.51
C LEU A 60 14.37 -0.91 -4.63
N SER A 61 14.66 -2.17 -4.28
CA SER A 61 14.58 -3.30 -5.24
C SER A 61 13.18 -3.91 -5.31
N ILE A 62 12.20 -3.32 -4.63
CA ILE A 62 10.85 -3.87 -4.50
C ILE A 62 10.14 -3.91 -5.86
N VAL A 63 9.54 -5.05 -6.17
CA VAL A 63 8.78 -5.35 -7.39
C VAL A 63 7.30 -5.54 -7.03
N ARG A 64 7.00 -6.21 -5.90
CA ARG A 64 5.64 -6.42 -5.41
C ARG A 64 5.54 -6.10 -3.93
N ILE A 65 4.49 -5.39 -3.53
CA ILE A 65 4.25 -5.04 -2.14
C ILE A 65 2.78 -5.21 -1.76
N ASN A 66 2.53 -5.87 -0.64
CA ASN A 66 1.21 -5.98 -0.01
C ASN A 66 1.26 -5.32 1.38
N ILE A 67 0.57 -4.19 1.52
CA ILE A 67 0.39 -3.44 2.77
C ILE A 67 -1.07 -3.46 3.23
N SER A 68 -1.91 -4.36 2.72
CA SER A 68 -3.33 -4.37 3.01
C SER A 68 -3.67 -4.57 4.49
N GLY A 69 -4.79 -4.04 4.95
CA GLY A 69 -5.29 -4.29 6.31
C GLY A 69 -4.48 -3.66 7.45
N ASN A 70 -3.78 -2.56 7.21
CA ASN A 70 -2.89 -1.95 8.20
C ASN A 70 -3.42 -0.66 8.86
N ALA A 71 -4.65 -0.23 8.53
CA ALA A 71 -5.31 0.94 9.10
C ALA A 71 -4.45 2.24 9.08
N GLY A 72 -3.70 2.46 8.00
CA GLY A 72 -2.77 3.59 7.89
C GLY A 72 -3.36 4.88 7.35
N SER A 73 -4.62 4.90 6.92
CA SER A 73 -5.31 6.08 6.39
C SER A 73 -4.47 6.87 5.37
N PHE A 74 -4.44 8.20 5.47
CA PHE A 74 -3.65 9.07 4.59
C PHE A 74 -2.12 8.80 4.65
N ARG A 75 -1.61 8.18 5.74
CA ARG A 75 -0.19 7.81 5.85
C ARG A 75 0.16 6.65 4.93
N SER A 76 -0.75 5.72 4.67
CA SER A 76 -0.55 4.68 3.64
C SER A 76 -0.34 5.28 2.26
N ALA A 77 -1.11 6.31 1.89
CA ALA A 77 -0.93 7.01 0.62
C ALA A 77 0.42 7.75 0.54
N GLY A 78 0.83 8.41 1.62
CA GLY A 78 2.14 9.05 1.72
C GLY A 78 3.30 8.06 1.58
N PHE A 79 3.20 6.92 2.25
CA PHE A 79 4.15 5.83 2.14
C PHE A 79 4.23 5.28 0.70
N LEU A 80 3.10 5.03 0.04
CA LEU A 80 3.07 4.55 -1.34
C LEU A 80 3.72 5.55 -2.32
N SER A 81 3.48 6.85 -2.13
CA SER A 81 4.14 7.91 -2.91
C SER A 81 5.67 7.87 -2.75
N LYS A 82 6.14 7.63 -1.53
CA LYS A 82 7.57 7.44 -1.27
C LYS A 82 8.11 6.16 -1.89
N VAL A 83 7.35 5.07 -1.86
CA VAL A 83 7.74 3.80 -2.48
C VAL A 83 7.85 3.93 -4.00
N ILE A 84 6.84 4.46 -4.70
CA ILE A 84 6.87 4.55 -6.18
C ILE A 84 8.00 5.45 -6.69
N SER A 85 8.36 6.49 -5.95
CA SER A 85 9.47 7.39 -6.32
C SER A 85 10.84 6.73 -6.18
N HIS A 86 10.98 5.70 -5.34
CA HIS A 86 12.25 5.00 -5.10
C HIS A 86 12.25 3.56 -5.65
N ALA A 87 11.14 3.05 -6.17
CA ALA A 87 11.01 1.66 -6.62
C ALA A 87 10.78 1.59 -8.15
N PRO A 88 11.82 1.76 -8.98
CA PRO A 88 11.67 1.85 -10.44
C PRO A 88 11.16 0.56 -11.10
N LYS A 89 11.21 -0.57 -10.38
CA LYS A 89 10.79 -1.91 -10.81
C LYS A 89 9.44 -2.35 -10.22
N LEU A 90 8.73 -1.47 -9.53
CA LEU A 90 7.45 -1.80 -8.90
C LEU A 90 6.38 -2.11 -9.95
N VAL A 91 5.78 -3.30 -9.88
CA VAL A 91 4.74 -3.76 -10.81
C VAL A 91 3.43 -4.12 -10.11
N SER A 92 3.43 -4.37 -8.80
CA SER A 92 2.23 -4.78 -8.08
C SER A 92 2.15 -4.18 -6.68
N VAL A 93 1.00 -3.58 -6.36
CA VAL A 93 0.69 -3.03 -5.05
C VAL A 93 -0.70 -3.52 -4.60
N ASP A 94 -0.77 -4.08 -3.39
CA ASP A 94 -2.03 -4.23 -2.66
C ASP A 94 -2.04 -3.31 -1.44
N ALA A 95 -2.91 -2.32 -1.49
CA ALA A 95 -3.16 -1.34 -0.42
C ALA A 95 -4.62 -1.34 0.02
N SER A 96 -5.33 -2.44 -0.20
CA SER A 96 -6.71 -2.61 0.23
C SER A 96 -6.86 -2.50 1.77
N SER A 97 -8.04 -2.10 2.23
CA SER A 97 -8.39 -2.11 3.66
C SER A 97 -7.44 -1.28 4.55
N ASN A 98 -6.94 -0.14 4.05
CA ASN A 98 -6.09 0.77 4.83
C ASN A 98 -6.82 2.01 5.33
N TRP A 99 -8.10 2.17 4.99
CA TRP A 99 -8.92 3.35 5.30
C TRP A 99 -8.35 4.64 4.69
N ILE A 100 -7.76 4.54 3.49
CA ILE A 100 -7.22 5.68 2.74
C ILE A 100 -8.38 6.61 2.35
N PRO A 101 -8.41 7.85 2.87
CA PRO A 101 -9.56 8.74 2.72
C PRO A 101 -9.53 9.47 1.37
N ILE A 102 -10.67 9.99 0.94
CA ILE A 102 -10.83 10.62 -0.39
C ILE A 102 -9.93 11.84 -0.60
N GLU A 103 -9.54 12.51 0.48
CA GLU A 103 -8.60 13.63 0.49
C GLU A 103 -7.19 13.20 0.04
N SER A 104 -6.86 11.91 0.14
CA SER A 104 -5.59 11.36 -0.37
C SER A 104 -5.60 11.10 -1.88
N MET A 105 -6.71 11.36 -2.57
CA MET A 105 -6.84 11.10 -4.00
C MET A 105 -5.78 11.77 -4.86
N PRO A 106 -5.42 13.07 -4.68
CA PRO A 106 -4.35 13.68 -5.48
C PRO A 106 -3.03 12.89 -5.40
N THR A 107 -2.70 12.37 -4.21
CA THR A 107 -1.52 11.53 -3.98
C THR A 107 -1.63 10.20 -4.73
N ILE A 108 -2.80 9.56 -4.71
CA ILE A 108 -3.03 8.30 -5.45
C ILE A 108 -2.98 8.53 -6.97
N CYS A 109 -3.53 9.64 -7.46
CA CYS A 109 -3.44 10.03 -8.87
C CYS A 109 -1.99 10.22 -9.29
N ALA A 110 -1.18 10.91 -8.48
CA ALA A 110 0.24 11.12 -8.73
C ALA A 110 1.01 9.78 -8.73
N PHE A 111 0.68 8.88 -7.79
CA PHE A 111 1.23 7.53 -7.75
C PHE A 111 0.93 6.75 -9.04
N LEU A 112 -0.33 6.75 -9.50
CA LEU A 112 -0.74 6.08 -10.75
C LEU A 112 -0.04 6.68 -11.98
N LYS A 113 0.08 8.01 -12.05
CA LYS A 113 0.85 8.70 -13.09
C LYS A 113 2.30 8.26 -13.12
N ALA A 114 2.96 8.19 -11.96
CA ALA A 114 4.35 7.76 -11.83
C ALA A 114 4.55 6.27 -12.19
N GLY A 115 3.54 5.44 -11.92
CA GLY A 115 3.54 4.01 -12.26
C GLY A 115 3.07 3.69 -13.69
N LYS A 116 2.63 4.67 -14.49
CA LYS A 116 2.05 4.46 -15.82
C LYS A 116 3.02 3.67 -16.72
N GLY A 117 2.52 2.60 -17.35
CA GLY A 117 3.29 1.71 -18.21
C GLY A 117 4.18 0.67 -17.49
N LYS A 118 4.30 0.74 -16.16
CA LYS A 118 5.08 -0.21 -15.34
C LYS A 118 4.22 -1.01 -14.37
N LEU A 119 3.30 -0.32 -13.71
CA LEU A 119 2.40 -0.92 -12.74
C LEU A 119 1.40 -1.81 -13.47
N GLU A 120 1.36 -3.08 -13.08
CA GLU A 120 0.47 -4.08 -13.65
C GLU A 120 -0.76 -4.30 -12.78
N HIS A 121 -0.61 -4.21 -11.47
CA HIS A 121 -1.68 -4.50 -10.50
C HIS A 121 -1.72 -3.44 -9.41
N PHE A 122 -2.90 -2.89 -9.15
CA PHE A 122 -3.12 -1.96 -8.05
C PHE A 122 -4.46 -2.24 -7.36
N ASN A 123 -4.42 -2.85 -6.18
CA ASN A 123 -5.62 -3.13 -5.40
C ASN A 123 -5.81 -2.07 -4.31
N MET A 124 -6.89 -1.32 -4.41
CA MET A 124 -7.30 -0.27 -3.47
C MET A 124 -8.71 -0.53 -2.90
N ARG A 125 -9.24 -1.74 -3.07
CA ARG A 125 -10.53 -2.16 -2.53
C ARG A 125 -10.63 -1.89 -1.04
N GLN A 126 -11.86 -1.69 -0.56
CA GLN A 126 -12.14 -1.46 0.86
C GLN A 126 -11.44 -0.23 1.46
N ASN A 127 -11.19 0.78 0.63
CA ASN A 127 -10.88 2.14 1.08
C ASN A 127 -12.07 3.05 0.71
N PRO A 128 -12.35 4.12 1.49
CA PRO A 128 -13.42 5.08 1.22
C PRO A 128 -13.09 6.02 0.05
N LEU A 129 -12.69 5.46 -1.09
CA LEU A 129 -12.35 6.16 -2.34
C LEU A 129 -13.45 5.97 -3.40
N TRP A 130 -14.67 5.67 -2.97
CA TRP A 130 -15.78 5.32 -3.86
C TRP A 130 -16.77 6.49 -4.02
N ASN A 131 -17.60 6.45 -5.06
CA ASN A 131 -18.63 7.45 -5.43
C ASN A 131 -18.20 8.82 -5.95
N ASN A 132 -16.91 9.06 -6.22
CA ASN A 132 -16.52 10.29 -6.89
C ASN A 132 -16.42 10.06 -8.42
N PRO A 133 -17.20 10.80 -9.24
CA PRO A 133 -17.15 10.68 -10.71
C PRO A 133 -15.73 10.90 -11.29
N ALA A 134 -14.92 11.73 -10.64
CA ALA A 134 -13.52 11.95 -11.02
C ALA A 134 -12.66 10.69 -10.82
N ILE A 135 -13.01 9.84 -9.85
CA ILE A 135 -12.32 8.56 -9.60
C ILE A 135 -12.66 7.57 -10.71
N ALA A 136 -13.93 7.47 -11.11
CA ALA A 136 -14.34 6.60 -12.21
C ALA A 136 -13.68 6.98 -13.53
N SER A 137 -13.64 8.29 -13.85
CA SER A 137 -13.00 8.80 -15.07
C SER A 137 -11.48 8.57 -15.08
N LEU A 138 -10.80 8.84 -13.96
CA LEU A 138 -9.37 8.58 -13.85
C LEU A 138 -9.07 7.08 -14.01
N VAL A 139 -9.80 6.22 -13.28
CA VAL A 139 -9.58 4.76 -13.33
C VAL A 139 -9.81 4.22 -14.74
N ALA A 140 -10.82 4.73 -15.45
CA ALA A 140 -11.04 4.41 -16.85
C ALA A 140 -9.82 4.78 -17.73
N GLU A 141 -9.22 5.96 -17.57
CA GLU A 141 -8.02 6.37 -18.33
C GLU A 141 -6.85 5.38 -18.15
N TYR A 142 -6.68 4.83 -16.94
CA TYR A 142 -5.63 3.86 -16.63
C TYR A 142 -5.98 2.42 -17.04
N GLN A 143 -7.26 2.09 -17.23
CA GLN A 143 -7.71 0.79 -17.73
C GLN A 143 -7.65 0.71 -19.27
N VAL A 144 -7.87 1.83 -19.98
CA VAL A 144 -8.10 1.86 -21.44
C VAL A 144 -6.88 1.48 -22.30
N ASN A 145 -5.67 1.37 -21.75
CA ASN A 145 -4.46 1.00 -22.51
C ASN A 145 -3.77 -0.29 -22.02
N GLY A 146 -4.48 -1.15 -21.28
CA GLY A 146 -4.03 -2.51 -21.01
C GLY A 146 -2.98 -2.68 -19.89
N LYS A 147 -2.79 -1.72 -18.98
CA LYS A 147 -2.11 -1.85 -17.65
C LYS A 147 -2.10 -0.48 -16.94
N PRO A 148 -2.43 -0.34 -15.62
CA PRO A 148 -2.66 -1.36 -14.58
C PRO A 148 -4.09 -1.93 -14.46
N ASN A 149 -4.20 -3.17 -13.94
CA ASN A 149 -5.45 -3.70 -13.37
C ASN A 149 -5.71 -3.03 -12.01
N ILE A 150 -6.46 -1.93 -12.06
CA ILE A 150 -6.87 -1.17 -10.87
C ILE A 150 -8.16 -1.78 -10.32
N LEU A 151 -8.07 -2.35 -9.12
CA LEU A 151 -9.22 -2.90 -8.39
C LEU A 151 -9.70 -1.89 -7.34
N LEU A 152 -10.92 -1.40 -7.52
CA LEU A 152 -11.63 -0.55 -6.57
C LEU A 152 -12.96 -1.20 -6.22
N SER A 153 -13.33 -1.16 -4.95
CA SER A 153 -14.62 -1.62 -4.47
C SER A 153 -14.95 -0.89 -3.18
N PRO A 154 -16.25 -0.70 -2.86
CA PRO A 154 -16.64 -0.12 -1.59
C PRO A 154 -16.06 -0.93 -0.41
N PRO A 155 -15.85 -0.29 0.76
CA PRO A 155 -15.66 -0.99 2.02
C PRO A 155 -16.79 -1.99 2.22
N VAL A 156 -16.43 -3.22 2.62
CA VAL A 156 -17.42 -4.13 3.18
C VAL A 156 -17.85 -3.46 4.49
N ALA A 157 -19.13 -3.10 4.59
CA ALA A 157 -19.69 -2.75 5.89
C ALA A 157 -19.45 -3.95 6.80
N THR A 158 -18.55 -3.82 7.76
CA THR A 158 -18.44 -4.81 8.82
C THR A 158 -19.78 -4.77 9.54
N LEU A 159 -20.58 -5.82 9.32
CA LEU A 159 -21.72 -6.19 10.15
C LEU A 159 -21.20 -6.29 11.58
N TYR A 160 -21.20 -5.18 12.31
CA TYR A 160 -21.19 -5.24 13.76
C TYR A 160 -22.62 -5.57 14.17
N ASP A 161 -22.75 -6.82 14.63
CA ASP A 161 -23.66 -7.27 15.67
C ASP A 161 -24.99 -6.53 15.77
N ASN A 162 -26.00 -7.14 15.14
CA ASN A 162 -27.25 -7.32 15.85
C ASN A 162 -26.97 -8.21 17.07
N ASP A 163 -26.38 -7.64 18.12
CA ASP A 163 -26.59 -8.18 19.46
C ASP A 163 -27.89 -7.53 19.99
N PRO A 164 -28.86 -8.34 20.46
CA PRO A 164 -30.22 -7.92 20.76
C PRO A 164 -30.36 -6.96 21.95
#